data_AF-W2PGA3-F1
#
_entry.id   AF-W2PGA3-F1
#
_cell.length_a   1.000
_cell.length_b   1.000
_cell.length_c   1.000
_cell.angle_alpha   90.00
_cell.angle_beta   90.00
_cell.angle_gamma   90.00
#
_symmetry.space_group_name_H-M   'P 1'
#
loop_
_entity.id
_entity.type
_entity.pdbx_description
1 polymer ?
#
loop_
_entity_poly.entity_id
_entity_poly.type
_entity_poly.pdbx_seq_one_letter_code
_entity_poly.pdbx_strand_id
1 'polypeptide(L)'
;MKRWFDVLRGSGVHIWLNGHTHGEKHDYSSSLGIHFIENGAGGGIQKESASGIPSYAAPFVQNKWMYGSNEYGFMSLQASKAWVKLQYHTADRSWQFGENFQSTKQGGVETKHCWYIPSDGGEGRRC
;
A
#
# COMPACT_ATOMS: atom_id res chain seq x y z
N MET A 1 -2.74 18.36 -10.99
CA MET A 1 -2.59 18.15 -9.53
C MET A 1 -3.74 18.71 -8.71
N LYS A 2 -3.87 20.02 -8.43
CA LYS A 2 -4.96 20.55 -7.55
C LYS A 2 -6.35 19.93 -7.81
N ARG A 3 -6.80 19.89 -9.08
CA ARG A 3 -8.06 19.25 -9.51
C ARG A 3 -8.34 17.87 -8.89
N TRP A 4 -7.34 17.03 -8.63
CA TRP A 4 -7.53 15.72 -7.96
C TRP A 4 -7.84 15.86 -6.46
N PHE A 5 -7.15 16.76 -5.76
CA PHE A 5 -7.48 17.11 -4.37
C PHE A 5 -8.86 17.78 -4.28
N ASP A 6 -9.22 18.58 -5.28
CA ASP A 6 -10.52 19.26 -5.37
C ASP A 6 -11.67 18.24 -5.61
N VAL A 7 -11.46 17.25 -6.48
CA VAL A 7 -12.42 16.15 -6.75
C VAL A 7 -12.55 15.19 -5.56
N LEU A 8 -11.47 14.92 -4.83
CA LEU A 8 -11.50 14.00 -3.68
C LEU A 8 -12.09 14.63 -2.41
N ARG A 9 -12.05 15.96 -2.28
CA ARG A 9 -12.53 16.68 -1.08
C ARG A 9 -14.03 16.51 -0.88
N GLY A 10 -14.42 15.82 0.19
CA GLY A 10 -15.83 15.54 0.51
C GLY A 10 -16.46 14.43 -0.33
N SER A 11 -15.67 13.67 -1.10
CA SER A 11 -16.16 12.60 -1.98
C SER A 11 -16.66 11.33 -1.26
N GLY A 12 -16.37 11.17 0.04
CA GLY A 12 -16.61 9.93 0.78
C GLY A 12 -15.63 8.79 0.44
N VAL A 13 -14.65 9.03 -0.44
CA VAL A 13 -13.51 8.12 -0.63
C VAL A 13 -12.63 8.19 0.62
N HIS A 14 -12.21 7.04 1.13
CA HIS A 14 -11.23 6.93 2.24
C HIS A 14 -9.98 6.13 1.86
N ILE A 15 -9.98 5.40 0.75
CA ILE A 15 -8.85 4.60 0.26
C ILE A 15 -8.71 4.82 -1.25
N TRP A 16 -7.52 5.22 -1.69
CA TRP A 16 -7.11 5.29 -3.09
C TRP A 16 -6.03 4.24 -3.35
N LEU A 17 -6.38 3.19 -4.11
CA LEU A 17 -5.47 2.12 -4.50
C LEU A 17 -4.82 2.46 -5.85
N ASN A 18 -3.51 2.24 -5.99
CA ASN A 18 -2.79 2.40 -7.25
C ASN A 18 -1.59 1.44 -7.37
N GLY A 19 -1.01 1.38 -8.57
CA GLY A 19 0.21 0.63 -8.89
C GLY A 19 1.06 1.44 -9.87
N HIS A 20 1.43 0.85 -11.01
CA HIS A 20 2.30 1.44 -12.06
C HIS A 20 3.75 1.68 -11.62
N THR A 21 4.02 2.37 -10.50
CA THR A 21 5.35 2.36 -9.87
C THR A 21 5.60 0.97 -9.27
N HIS A 22 6.76 0.35 -9.54
CA HIS A 22 7.09 -0.99 -9.03
C HIS A 22 7.51 -1.00 -7.55
N GLY A 23 6.77 -0.31 -6.69
CA GLY A 23 7.00 -0.21 -5.24
C GLY A 23 5.71 -0.29 -4.43
N GLU A 24 5.86 -0.18 -3.11
CA GLU A 24 4.77 -0.34 -2.14
C GLU A 24 4.83 0.71 -1.03
N LYS A 25 3.68 1.33 -0.75
CA LYS A 25 3.60 2.48 0.15
C LYS A 25 2.21 2.67 0.72
N HIS A 26 2.16 3.24 1.91
CA HIS A 26 0.94 3.75 2.56
C HIS A 26 1.20 5.18 3.03
N ASP A 27 0.53 6.14 2.37
CA ASP A 27 0.44 7.54 2.78
C ASP A 27 -0.98 7.87 3.29
N TYR A 28 -1.13 8.97 4.01
CA TYR A 28 -2.43 9.46 4.51
C TYR A 28 -2.54 11.00 4.43
N SER A 29 -3.73 11.51 4.13
CA SER A 29 -4.08 12.93 4.18
C SER A 29 -5.22 13.19 5.15
N SER A 30 -4.92 13.80 6.30
CA SER A 30 -5.92 14.33 7.23
C SER A 30 -6.78 15.44 6.61
N SER A 31 -6.26 16.17 5.63
CA SER A 31 -6.99 17.24 4.93
C SER A 31 -8.04 16.75 3.93
N LEU A 32 -8.08 15.44 3.66
CA LEU A 32 -9.04 14.77 2.77
C LEU A 32 -9.78 13.60 3.45
N GLY A 33 -9.20 13.03 4.52
CA GLY A 33 -9.65 11.77 5.12
C GLY A 33 -9.34 10.54 4.27
N ILE A 34 -8.20 10.55 3.55
CA ILE A 34 -7.85 9.55 2.53
C ILE A 34 -6.49 8.90 2.78
N HIS A 35 -6.47 7.58 2.66
CA HIS A 35 -5.28 6.75 2.58
C HIS A 35 -4.89 6.54 1.10
N PHE A 36 -3.66 6.89 0.72
CA PHE A 36 -3.12 6.64 -0.61
C PHE A 36 -2.17 5.44 -0.56
N ILE A 37 -2.53 4.40 -1.31
CA ILE A 37 -1.93 3.07 -1.21
C ILE A 37 -1.33 2.68 -2.56
N GLU A 38 -0.02 2.48 -2.59
CA GLU A 38 0.75 2.03 -3.75
C GLU A 38 1.07 0.55 -3.59
N ASN A 39 0.72 -0.27 -4.60
CA ASN A 39 0.89 -1.71 -4.63
C ASN A 39 1.23 -2.14 -6.07
N GLY A 40 2.46 -1.87 -6.52
CA GLY A 40 2.89 -2.16 -7.90
C GLY A 40 3.99 -3.19 -8.06
N ALA A 41 4.73 -3.56 -7.00
CA ALA A 41 5.78 -4.58 -7.06
C ALA A 41 5.23 -6.03 -7.01
N GLY A 42 4.31 -6.36 -7.92
CA GLY A 42 3.72 -7.70 -8.04
C GLY A 42 4.57 -8.73 -8.79
N GLY A 43 5.85 -8.45 -9.07
CA GLY A 43 6.79 -9.40 -9.70
C GLY A 43 6.76 -9.50 -11.22
N GLY A 44 6.03 -8.64 -11.94
CA GLY A 44 5.97 -8.67 -13.42
C GLY A 44 7.18 -8.03 -14.13
N ILE A 45 7.86 -7.10 -13.46
CA ILE A 45 9.06 -6.33 -13.88
C ILE A 45 9.92 -6.13 -12.61
N GLN A 46 11.17 -5.66 -12.72
CA GLN A 46 12.02 -5.41 -11.54
C GLN A 46 11.34 -4.50 -10.49
N LYS A 47 11.58 -4.79 -9.21
CA LYS A 47 11.17 -3.93 -8.10
C LYS A 47 11.97 -2.62 -8.11
N GLU A 48 11.30 -1.53 -7.73
CA GLU A 48 11.84 -0.19 -7.66
C GLU A 48 11.51 0.45 -6.29
N SER A 49 12.08 1.63 -6.04
CA SER A 49 11.71 2.46 -4.88
C SER A 49 10.29 2.99 -5.06
N ALA A 50 9.47 2.92 -4.02
CA ALA A 50 8.13 3.48 -4.01
C ALA A 50 8.12 5.01 -4.23
N SER A 51 7.03 5.54 -4.79
CA SER A 51 6.96 6.95 -5.22
C SER A 51 7.15 7.92 -4.05
N GLY A 52 7.85 9.02 -4.29
CA GLY A 52 7.76 10.20 -3.42
C GLY A 52 6.32 10.75 -3.35
N ILE A 53 6.07 11.61 -2.36
CA ILE A 53 4.87 12.47 -2.31
C ILE A 53 5.29 13.77 -2.98
N PRO A 54 4.97 14.10 -4.24
CA PRO A 54 6.21 15.63 -4.86
C PRO A 54 5.70 16.93 -4.22
N SER A 55 6.36 18.06 -4.46
CA SER A 55 6.13 19.28 -3.68
C SER A 55 4.67 19.79 -3.65
N TYR A 56 3.86 19.38 -4.64
CA TYR A 56 2.40 19.56 -4.73
C TYR A 56 1.58 19.01 -3.54
N ALA A 57 2.09 18.05 -2.75
CA ALA A 57 1.31 17.35 -1.72
C ALA A 57 1.99 17.19 -0.36
N ALA A 58 3.30 17.48 -0.23
CA ALA A 58 4.00 17.43 1.06
C ALA A 58 3.32 18.21 2.22
N PRO A 59 2.59 19.34 2.00
CA PRO A 59 1.81 20.01 3.06
C PRO A 59 0.52 19.29 3.48
N PHE A 60 0.05 18.31 2.70
CA PHE A 60 -1.28 17.70 2.84
C PHE A 60 -1.24 16.18 3.07
N VAL A 61 -0.15 15.51 2.69
CA VAL A 61 -0.01 14.06 2.68
C VAL A 61 1.25 13.68 3.48
N GLN A 62 1.11 12.70 4.38
CA GLN A 62 2.19 12.17 5.19
C GLN A 62 2.42 10.70 4.86
N ASN A 63 3.67 10.27 4.72
CA ASN A 63 3.99 8.85 4.67
C ASN A 63 3.75 8.19 6.03
N LYS A 64 3.12 7.01 6.04
CA LYS A 64 2.88 6.19 7.23
C LYS A 64 3.69 4.89 7.20
N TRP A 65 3.97 4.38 6.00
CA TRP A 65 4.87 3.25 5.76
C TRP A 65 5.31 3.19 4.27
N MET A 66 6.48 2.61 4.01
CA MET A 66 7.06 2.37 2.68
C MET A 66 7.90 1.08 2.73
N TYR A 67 7.90 0.27 1.66
CA TYR A 67 8.68 -0.97 1.64
C TYR A 67 10.08 -0.80 1.03
N GLY A 68 11.09 -0.81 1.90
CA GLY A 68 12.51 -0.65 1.52
C GLY A 68 13.26 -1.96 1.20
N SER A 69 12.58 -3.11 1.13
CA SER A 69 13.19 -4.38 0.75
C SER A 69 13.02 -4.68 -0.75
N ASN A 70 13.80 -5.63 -1.25
CA ASN A 70 13.77 -6.11 -2.63
C ASN A 70 12.77 -7.27 -2.87
N GLU A 71 12.10 -7.77 -1.83
CA GLU A 71 11.05 -8.80 -1.98
C GLU A 71 9.80 -8.23 -2.67
N TYR A 72 9.21 -8.99 -3.60
CA TYR A 72 7.90 -8.69 -4.23
C TYR A 72 6.73 -9.11 -3.33
N GLY A 73 5.55 -8.52 -3.56
CA GLY A 73 4.40 -8.84 -2.73
C GLY A 73 3.06 -8.36 -3.25
N PHE A 74 2.07 -8.41 -2.36
CA PHE A 74 0.68 -8.05 -2.63
C PHE A 74 -0.01 -7.51 -1.37
N MET A 75 -1.06 -6.73 -1.56
CA MET A 75 -1.93 -6.26 -0.47
C MET A 75 -3.25 -7.03 -0.40
N SER A 76 -3.72 -7.23 0.83
CA SER A 76 -5.07 -7.74 1.12
C SER A 76 -5.87 -6.69 1.90
N LEU A 77 -7.15 -6.55 1.57
CA LEU A 77 -8.10 -5.72 2.30
C LEU A 77 -9.18 -6.60 2.93
N GLN A 78 -9.42 -6.43 4.23
CA GLN A 78 -10.57 -7.01 4.93
C GLN A 78 -11.47 -5.88 5.42
N ALA A 79 -12.72 -5.82 4.94
CA ALA A 79 -13.65 -4.74 5.29
C ALA A 79 -14.64 -5.13 6.40
N SER A 80 -15.07 -4.12 7.16
CA SER A 80 -16.17 -4.16 8.12
C SER A 80 -16.98 -2.86 8.02
N LYS A 81 -18.06 -2.71 8.80
CA LYS A 81 -18.83 -1.46 8.87
C LYS A 81 -18.09 -0.27 9.49
N ALA A 82 -17.00 -0.51 10.22
CA ALA A 82 -16.29 0.50 11.01
C ALA A 82 -14.82 0.71 10.59
N TRP A 83 -14.26 -0.23 9.83
CA TRP A 83 -12.86 -0.22 9.41
C TRP A 83 -12.60 -1.11 8.19
N VAL A 84 -11.54 -0.80 7.45
CA VAL A 84 -10.84 -1.69 6.52
C VAL A 84 -9.46 -2.01 7.08
N LYS A 85 -9.14 -3.29 7.22
CA LYS A 85 -7.81 -3.76 7.58
C LYS A 85 -7.00 -3.93 6.30
N LEU A 86 -6.04 -3.05 6.10
CA LEU A 86 -4.99 -3.14 5.11
C LEU A 86 -3.86 -4.03 5.65
N GLN A 87 -3.40 -4.98 4.86
CA GLN A 87 -2.13 -5.68 5.07
C GLN A 87 -1.34 -5.75 3.76
N TYR A 88 -0.02 -5.62 3.86
CA TYR A 88 0.91 -5.94 2.77
C TYR A 88 1.75 -7.17 3.14
N HIS A 89 1.93 -8.07 2.17
CA HIS A 89 2.54 -9.38 2.34
C HIS A 89 3.57 -9.69 1.26
N THR A 90 4.55 -10.49 1.60
CA THR A 90 5.50 -11.15 0.67
C THR A 90 5.54 -12.65 0.96
N ALA A 91 6.21 -13.41 0.09
CA ALA A 91 6.84 -14.68 0.44
C ALA A 91 7.62 -14.59 1.77
N ASP A 92 7.50 -15.62 2.61
CA ASP A 92 8.33 -15.78 3.81
C ASP A 92 9.69 -16.43 3.51
N ARG A 93 10.51 -16.60 4.56
CA ARG A 93 11.86 -17.18 4.48
C ARG A 93 11.93 -18.68 4.15
N SER A 94 10.80 -19.38 4.01
CA SER A 94 10.77 -20.80 3.63
C SER A 94 10.68 -21.02 2.12
N TRP A 95 10.39 -19.97 1.34
CA TRP A 95 10.43 -20.02 -0.12
C TRP A 95 11.83 -20.31 -0.66
N GLN A 96 11.88 -21.10 -1.74
CA GLN A 96 13.08 -21.32 -2.53
C GLN A 96 12.72 -21.09 -4.00
N PHE A 97 13.02 -19.90 -4.53
CA PHE A 97 12.75 -19.55 -5.92
C PHE A 97 13.72 -20.28 -6.86
N GLY A 98 13.18 -20.93 -7.88
CA GLY A 98 13.94 -21.51 -8.99
C GLY A 98 13.69 -20.74 -10.29
N GLU A 99 14.39 -21.13 -11.37
CA GLU A 99 14.27 -20.51 -12.70
C GLU A 99 12.88 -20.72 -13.35
N ASN A 100 12.06 -21.61 -12.78
CA ASN A 100 10.71 -21.92 -13.23
C ASN A 100 9.82 -22.34 -12.05
N PHE A 101 8.51 -22.46 -12.32
CA PHE A 101 7.53 -22.80 -11.30
C PHE A 101 7.75 -24.20 -10.70
N GLN A 102 8.20 -25.16 -11.50
CA GLN A 102 8.43 -26.55 -11.09
C GLN A 102 9.64 -26.72 -10.17
N SER A 103 10.65 -25.85 -10.29
CA SER A 103 11.83 -25.81 -9.42
C SER A 103 11.66 -24.90 -8.21
N THR A 104 10.62 -24.06 -8.20
CA THR A 104 10.29 -23.18 -7.07
C THR A 104 9.56 -23.96 -5.98
N LYS A 105 10.08 -23.91 -4.75
CA LYS A 105 9.38 -24.43 -3.57
C LYS A 105 8.60 -23.30 -2.91
N GLN A 106 7.28 -23.46 -2.89
CA GLN A 106 6.37 -22.58 -2.19
C GLN A 106 6.60 -22.65 -0.67
N GLY A 107 6.80 -21.49 -0.06
CA GLY A 107 6.76 -21.27 1.39
C GLY A 107 5.44 -20.65 1.86
N GLY A 108 5.45 -20.08 3.06
CA GLY A 108 4.33 -19.32 3.62
C GLY A 108 4.31 -17.84 3.19
N VAL A 109 3.58 -17.02 3.95
CA VAL A 109 3.30 -15.61 3.63
C VAL A 109 3.60 -14.76 4.86
N GLU A 110 4.47 -13.75 4.70
CA GLU A 110 4.90 -12.84 5.78
C GLU A 110 4.25 -11.46 5.59
N THR A 111 3.39 -11.05 6.54
CA THR A 111 2.86 -9.68 6.60
C THR A 111 3.95 -8.71 7.07
N LYS A 112 4.31 -7.72 6.25
CA LYS A 112 5.34 -6.70 6.58
C LYS A 112 4.74 -5.35 7.00
N HIS A 113 3.44 -5.13 6.76
CA HIS A 113 2.69 -3.95 7.20
C HIS A 113 1.24 -4.29 7.48
N CYS A 114 0.66 -3.64 8.48
CA CYS A 114 -0.74 -3.78 8.87
C CYS A 114 -1.32 -2.45 9.33
N TRP A 115 -2.54 -2.13 8.91
CA TRP A 115 -3.24 -0.92 9.33
C TRP A 115 -4.76 -1.10 9.35
N TYR A 116 -5.42 -0.65 10.41
CA TYR A 116 -6.87 -0.45 10.46
C TYR A 116 -7.19 0.99 10.03
N ILE A 117 -7.75 1.13 8.82
CA ILE A 117 -8.29 2.37 8.27
C ILE A 117 -9.75 2.49 8.75
N PRO A 118 -10.15 3.52 9.52
CA PRO A 118 -11.51 3.68 10.00
C PRO A 118 -12.46 4.19 8.90
N SER A 119 -13.75 3.92 9.06
CA SER A 119 -14.80 4.33 8.11
C SER A 119 -15.24 5.80 8.23
N ASP A 120 -14.56 6.59 9.07
CA ASP A 120 -14.80 8.03 9.25
C ASP A 120 -13.73 8.91 8.54
N GLY A 121 -12.74 8.28 7.90
CA GLY A 121 -11.61 8.96 7.27
C GLY A 121 -10.52 9.43 8.22
N GLY A 122 -10.59 9.09 9.52
CA GLY A 122 -9.50 9.31 10.46
C GLY A 122 -8.23 8.51 10.12
N GLU A 123 -7.12 8.84 10.77
CA GLU A 123 -5.81 8.23 10.45
C GLU A 123 -5.74 6.72 10.73
N GLY A 124 -6.56 6.23 11.66
CA GLY A 124 -6.52 4.83 12.07
C GLY A 124 -5.28 4.48 12.89
N ARG A 125 -4.84 3.21 12.81
CA ARG A 125 -3.72 2.68 13.59
C ARG A 125 -3.13 1.41 12.97
N ARG A 126 -1.92 1.03 13.38
CA ARG A 126 -1.36 -0.31 13.11
C ARG A 126 -2.24 -1.41 13.69
N CYS A 127 -2.12 -2.63 13.14
CA CYS A 127 -2.31 -3.85 13.93
C CYS A 127 -0.95 -4.44 14.34
#